data_AF-A0A1H3DPR6-F1
#
_entry.id   AF-A0A1H3DPR6-F1
#
_cell.length_a   1.000
_cell.length_b   1.000
_cell.length_c   1.000
_cell.angle_alpha   90.00
_cell.angle_beta   90.00
_cell.angle_gamma   90.00
#
_symmetry.space_group_name_H-M   'P 1'
#
loop_
_entity.id
_entity.type
_entity.pdbx_description
1 polymer ?
#
loop_
_entity_poly.entity_id
_entity_poly.type
_entity_poly.pdbx_seq_one_letter_code
_entity_poly.pdbx_strand_id
1 'polypeptide(L)'
;MLNIKTINYRIKFLEEISFKEEPEIVFFKTIFSRLKGILCINRKEECISCGHNYKCLYSYLTAVDFKYIENLPIIVKRPLFSKKIMKAENILDLKFTFLGDSIKHMDFIDFII
;
A
#
# COMPACT_ATOMS: atom_id res chain seq x y z
N MET A 1 16.39 19.14 3.79
CA MET A 1 15.58 18.50 4.85
C MET A 1 14.96 17.25 4.28
N LEU A 2 15.18 16.08 4.87
CA LEU A 2 14.47 14.86 4.48
C LEU A 2 13.01 15.00 4.94
N ASN A 3 12.11 15.28 4.00
CA ASN A 3 10.68 15.27 4.29
C ASN A 3 10.24 13.81 4.44
N ILE A 4 9.92 13.41 5.66
CA ILE A 4 9.42 12.07 5.99
C ILE A 4 8.13 12.25 6.78
N LYS A 5 7.05 11.58 6.38
CA LYS A 5 5.77 11.62 7.11
C LYS A 5 5.20 10.23 7.25
N THR A 6 4.61 9.94 8.41
CA THR A 6 4.03 8.63 8.73
C THR A 6 2.54 8.77 8.95
N ILE A 7 1.75 7.85 8.39
CA ILE A 7 0.33 7.63 8.74
C ILE A 7 0.21 6.28 9.42
N ASN A 8 -0.62 6.24 10.45
CA ASN A 8 -0.99 5.00 11.11
C ASN A 8 -2.50 4.80 10.98
N TYR A 9 -2.91 3.64 10.48
CA TYR A 9 -4.30 3.22 10.43
C TYR A 9 -4.50 2.12 11.44
N ARG A 10 -5.64 2.19 12.13
CA ARG A 10 -6.03 1.19 13.12
C ARG A 10 -7.30 0.50 12.65
N ILE A 11 -7.19 -0.78 12.33
CA ILE A 11 -8.30 -1.61 11.86
C ILE A 11 -8.74 -2.49 13.02
N LYS A 12 -9.98 -2.31 13.47
CA LYS A 12 -10.62 -3.15 14.48
C LYS A 12 -11.47 -4.21 13.79
N PHE A 13 -11.25 -5.48 14.12
CA PHE A 13 -12.04 -6.58 13.60
C PHE A 13 -13.32 -6.75 14.42
N LEU A 14 -14.47 -6.76 13.75
CA LEU A 14 -15.77 -6.96 14.40
C LEU A 14 -16.09 -8.45 14.59
N GLU A 15 -15.49 -9.31 13.76
CA GLU A 15 -15.71 -10.74 13.74
C GLU A 15 -14.37 -11.48 13.63
N GLU A 16 -14.39 -12.80 13.81
CA GLU A 16 -13.22 -13.63 13.56
C GLU A 16 -12.97 -13.77 12.06
N ILE A 17 -11.76 -13.43 11.60
CA ILE A 17 -11.34 -13.53 10.21
C ILE A 17 -10.06 -14.35 10.11
N SER A 18 -10.06 -15.30 9.18
CA SER A 18 -8.87 -16.10 8.82
C SER A 18 -8.30 -15.65 7.48
N PHE A 19 -7.04 -15.25 7.48
CA PHE A 19 -6.31 -14.79 6.30
C PHE A 19 -5.42 -15.91 5.72
N LYS A 20 -5.36 -16.01 4.39
CA LYS A 20 -4.48 -16.98 3.69
C LYS A 20 -3.00 -16.63 3.88
N GLU A 21 -2.69 -15.35 3.88
CA GLU A 21 -1.37 -14.78 4.15
C GLU A 21 -1.46 -13.77 5.30
N GLU A 22 -0.37 -13.07 5.59
CA GLU A 22 -0.35 -12.10 6.69
C GLU A 22 -1.32 -10.94 6.42
N PRO A 23 -2.18 -10.56 7.38
CA PRO A 23 -3.20 -9.54 7.18
C PRO A 23 -2.64 -8.22 6.61
N GLU A 24 -1.48 -7.78 7.10
CA GLU A 24 -0.77 -6.58 6.63
C GLU A 24 -0.47 -6.65 5.13
N ILE A 25 -0.05 -7.82 4.65
CA ILE A 25 0.24 -8.05 3.23
C ILE A 25 -1.06 -8.05 2.43
N VAL A 26 -2.13 -8.65 2.95
CA VAL A 26 -3.45 -8.63 2.29
C VAL A 26 -3.96 -7.19 2.13
N PHE A 27 -3.92 -6.40 3.20
CA PHE A 27 -4.33 -4.99 3.13
C PHE A 27 -3.44 -4.19 2.17
N PHE A 28 -2.12 -4.40 2.23
CA PHE A 28 -1.20 -3.76 1.30
C PHE A 28 -1.52 -4.08 -0.17
N LYS A 29 -1.62 -5.36 -0.52
CA LYS A 29 -1.99 -5.81 -1.86
C LYS A 29 -3.34 -5.23 -2.28
N THR A 30 -4.31 -5.20 -1.38
CA THR A 30 -5.65 -4.67 -1.65
C THR A 30 -5.61 -3.17 -1.93
N ILE A 31 -4.89 -2.39 -1.13
CA ILE A 31 -4.76 -0.94 -1.30
C ILE A 31 -4.14 -0.61 -2.65
N PHE A 32 -2.99 -1.22 -2.98
CA PHE A 32 -2.31 -0.95 -4.25
C PHE A 32 -3.08 -1.51 -5.45
N SER A 33 -3.75 -2.66 -5.30
CA SER A 33 -4.63 -3.19 -6.35
C SER A 33 -5.81 -2.26 -6.63
N ARG A 34 -6.46 -1.70 -5.60
CA ARG A 34 -7.51 -0.68 -5.76
C ARG A 34 -6.97 0.58 -6.43
N LEU A 35 -5.80 1.06 -6.01
CA LEU A 35 -5.14 2.21 -6.63
C LEU A 35 -4.88 1.95 -8.13
N LYS A 36 -4.38 0.76 -8.47
CA LYS A 36 -4.17 0.34 -9.86
C LYS A 36 -5.50 0.34 -10.63
N GLY A 37 -6.57 -0.22 -10.05
CA GLY A 37 -7.89 -0.26 -10.68
C GLY A 37 -8.48 1.13 -10.96
N ILE A 38 -8.21 2.12 -10.10
CA ILE A 38 -8.68 3.50 -10.28
C ILE A 38 -7.86 4.24 -11.34
N LEU A 39 -6.53 4.07 -11.36
CA LEU A 39 -5.63 4.90 -12.16
C LEU A 39 -5.21 4.27 -13.50
N CYS A 40 -5.28 2.95 -13.64
CA CYS A 40 -4.69 2.26 -14.79
C CYS A 40 -5.56 2.42 -16.04
N ILE A 41 -5.08 3.25 -16.98
CA ILE A 41 -5.67 3.40 -18.31
C ILE A 41 -5.17 2.33 -19.31
N ASN A 42 -4.15 1.55 -18.95
CA ASN A 42 -3.60 0.51 -19.82
C ASN A 42 -4.39 -0.79 -19.68
N ARG A 43 -5.03 -1.23 -20.77
CA ARG A 43 -5.80 -2.49 -20.82
C ARG A 43 -4.93 -3.75 -20.70
N LYS A 44 -3.62 -3.65 -20.92
CA LYS A 44 -2.68 -4.79 -20.75
C LYS A 44 -2.18 -4.95 -19.31
N GLU A 45 -2.49 -4.01 -18.42
CA GLU A 45 -2.15 -4.00 -16.98
C GLU A 45 -0.66 -4.11 -16.59
N GLU A 46 0.26 -4.23 -17.54
CA GLU A 46 1.70 -4.21 -17.29
C GLU A 46 2.21 -2.76 -17.13
N CYS A 47 2.72 -2.41 -15.95
CA CYS A 47 3.26 -1.07 -15.71
C CYS A 47 4.58 -0.82 -16.44
N ILE A 48 5.42 -1.83 -16.59
CA ILE A 48 6.77 -1.66 -17.15
C ILE A 48 6.77 -1.26 -18.62
N SER A 49 5.84 -1.82 -19.39
CA SER A 49 5.67 -1.57 -20.83
C SER A 49 4.71 -0.40 -21.09
N CYS A 50 4.15 0.22 -20.04
CA CYS A 50 3.21 1.32 -20.18
C CYS A 50 3.92 2.61 -20.55
N GLY A 51 3.60 3.16 -21.72
CA GLY A 51 4.12 4.46 -22.18
C GLY A 51 3.75 5.67 -21.31
N HIS A 52 2.88 5.49 -20.29
CA HIS A 52 2.49 6.54 -19.33
C HIS A 52 3.10 6.38 -17.93
N ASN A 53 3.98 5.39 -17.72
CA ASN A 53 4.52 5.06 -16.40
C ASN A 53 5.15 6.26 -15.67
N TYR A 54 5.85 7.14 -16.39
CA TYR A 54 6.57 8.31 -15.87
C TYR A 54 5.67 9.41 -15.29
N LYS A 55 4.36 9.38 -15.60
CA LYS A 55 3.34 10.30 -15.04
C LYS A 55 2.32 9.58 -14.18
N CYS A 56 2.43 8.25 -14.03
CA CYS A 56 1.44 7.46 -13.35
C CYS A 56 1.72 7.44 -11.84
N LEU A 57 0.75 7.93 -11.05
CA LEU A 57 0.88 7.92 -9.58
C LEU A 57 1.05 6.50 -9.03
N TYR A 58 0.31 5.50 -9.53
CA TYR A 58 0.50 4.11 -9.14
C TYR A 58 1.95 3.65 -9.39
N SER A 59 2.48 3.93 -10.59
CA SER A 59 3.85 3.54 -10.95
C SER A 59 4.89 4.23 -10.08
N TYR A 60 4.68 5.50 -9.73
CA TYR A 60 5.54 6.24 -8.81
C TYR A 60 5.52 5.64 -7.40
N LEU A 61 4.34 5.43 -6.81
CA LEU A 61 4.20 4.94 -5.44
C LEU A 61 4.65 3.48 -5.27
N THR A 62 4.53 2.67 -6.31
CA THR A 62 4.93 1.24 -6.30
C THR A 62 6.31 0.99 -6.90
N ALA A 63 7.02 2.02 -7.37
CA ALA A 63 8.28 1.85 -8.10
C ALA A 63 8.18 0.84 -9.26
N VAL A 64 7.19 1.07 -10.13
CA VAL A 64 6.85 0.22 -11.28
C VAL A 64 6.44 -1.19 -10.86
N ASP A 65 5.33 -1.29 -10.12
CA ASP A 65 4.74 -2.57 -9.69
C ASP A 65 5.72 -3.40 -8.84
N PHE A 66 6.40 -2.73 -7.90
CA PHE A 66 7.38 -3.29 -6.96
C PHE A 66 8.65 -3.87 -7.61
N LYS A 67 8.88 -3.60 -8.90
CA LYS A 67 10.07 -4.07 -9.61
C LYS A 67 11.36 -3.43 -9.09
N TYR A 68 11.30 -2.16 -8.71
CA TYR A 68 12.45 -1.40 -8.21
C TYR A 68 12.26 -1.07 -6.74
N ILE A 69 12.24 -2.10 -5.91
CA ILE A 69 11.88 -2.01 -4.49
C ILE A 69 12.76 -1.03 -3.71
N GLU A 70 14.03 -0.88 -4.12
CA GLU A 70 15.01 0.08 -3.60
C GLU A 70 14.61 1.54 -3.81
N ASN A 71 13.72 1.80 -4.78
CA ASN A 71 13.24 3.13 -5.14
C ASN A 71 11.83 3.41 -4.60
N LEU A 72 11.28 2.54 -3.75
CA LEU A 72 9.95 2.74 -3.18
C LEU A 72 9.90 4.02 -2.34
N PRO A 73 9.04 4.99 -2.70
CA PRO A 73 8.91 6.22 -1.93
C PRO A 73 7.95 6.06 -0.73
N ILE A 74 7.41 4.85 -0.52
CA ILE A 74 6.57 4.47 0.62
C ILE A 74 7.14 3.20 1.26
N ILE A 75 7.44 3.27 2.55
CA ILE A 75 7.82 2.13 3.38
C ILE A 75 6.61 1.69 4.20
N VAL A 76 6.25 0.42 4.08
CA VAL A 76 5.22 -0.20 4.91
C VAL A 76 5.90 -1.01 6.00
N LYS A 77 5.72 -0.60 7.26
CA LYS A 77 6.28 -1.36 8.37
C LYS A 77 5.40 -2.57 8.63
N ARG A 78 6.01 -3.74 8.55
CA ARG A 78 5.41 -5.04 8.88
C ARG A 78 6.05 -5.59 10.17
N PRO A 79 5.27 -6.15 11.10
CA PRO A 79 5.84 -6.91 12.22
C PRO A 79 6.50 -8.21 11.73
N LEU A 80 7.60 -8.63 12.38
CA LEU A 80 8.32 -9.86 12.01
C LEU A 80 7.46 -11.13 12.08
N PHE A 81 6.46 -11.11 12.97
CA PHE A 81 5.48 -12.19 13.13
C PHE A 81 4.09 -11.56 13.21
N SER A 82 3.17 -11.99 12.35
CA SER A 82 1.76 -11.61 12.39
C SER A 82 0.88 -12.85 12.56
N LYS A 83 -0.29 -12.67 13.19
CA LYS A 83 -1.28 -13.73 13.33
C LYS A 83 -2.14 -13.76 12.07
N LYS A 84 -2.27 -14.93 11.45
CA LYS A 84 -3.19 -15.12 10.32
C LYS A 84 -4.66 -15.17 10.72
N ILE A 85 -4.95 -15.43 12.00
CA ILE A 85 -6.30 -15.44 12.54
C ILE A 85 -6.46 -14.21 13.44
N MET A 86 -7.41 -13.35 13.07
CA MET A 86 -7.78 -12.16 13.82
C MET A 86 -9.13 -12.43 14.49
N LYS A 87 -9.17 -12.45 15.81
CA LYS A 87 -10.43 -12.61 16.56
C LYS A 87 -11.21 -11.30 16.56
N ALA A 88 -12.49 -11.37 16.93
CA ALA A 88 -13.25 -10.18 17.25
C ALA A 88 -12.52 -9.32 18.28
N GLU A 89 -12.60 -8.00 18.14
CA GLU A 89 -11.91 -6.98 18.95
C GLU A 89 -10.38 -6.93 18.76
N ASN A 90 -9.77 -7.82 17.97
CA ASN A 90 -8.38 -7.65 17.60
C ASN A 90 -8.19 -6.34 16.84
N ILE A 91 -7.00 -5.76 17.01
CA ILE A 91 -6.60 -4.54 16.34
C ILE A 91 -5.38 -4.85 15.46
N LEU A 92 -5.44 -4.38 14.22
CA LEU A 92 -4.31 -4.33 13.30
C LEU A 92 -3.89 -2.88 13.08
N ASP A 93 -2.65 -2.57 13.42
CA ASP A 93 -2.05 -1.26 13.14
C ASP A 93 -1.24 -1.35 11.83
N LEU A 94 -1.66 -0.58 10.81
CA LEU A 94 -0.92 -0.44 9.56
C LEU A 94 -0.16 0.88 9.56
N LYS A 95 1.13 0.83 9.20
CA LYS A 95 2.01 1.99 9.22
C LYS A 95 2.65 2.24 7.87
N PHE A 96 2.31 3.38 7.26
CA PHE A 96 2.84 3.85 5.99
C PHE A 96 3.76 5.04 6.23
N THR A 97 5.01 4.94 5.78
CA THR A 97 6.01 6.01 5.87
C THR A 97 6.33 6.52 4.48
N PHE A 98 5.97 7.76 4.19
CA PHE A 98 6.18 8.44 2.91
C PHE A 98 7.49 9.23 2.94
N LEU A 99 8.21 9.19 1.83
CA LEU A 99 9.53 9.79 1.65
C LEU A 99 9.50 10.85 0.55
N GLY A 100 10.00 12.04 0.86
CA GLY A 100 10.16 13.12 -0.10
C GLY A 100 8.82 13.60 -0.66
N ASP A 101 8.71 13.63 -2.00
CA ASP A 101 7.52 14.16 -2.68
C ASP A 101 6.27 13.28 -2.55
N SER A 102 6.41 12.00 -2.19
CA SER A 102 5.26 11.11 -2.03
C SER A 102 4.31 11.52 -0.90
N ILE A 103 4.80 12.36 0.02
CA ILE A 103 4.00 12.98 1.09
C ILE A 103 2.80 13.76 0.52
N LYS A 104 2.91 14.32 -0.69
CA LYS A 104 1.83 15.05 -1.36
C LYS A 104 0.68 14.15 -1.81
N HIS A 105 0.85 12.83 -1.74
CA HIS A 105 -0.10 11.83 -2.21
C HIS A 105 -0.59 10.91 -1.09
N MET A 106 -0.44 11.36 0.15
CA MET A 106 -0.85 10.62 1.35
C MET A 106 -2.36 10.40 1.43
N ASP A 107 -3.11 11.41 1.01
CA ASP A 107 -4.57 11.46 0.87
C ASP A 107 -5.12 10.33 -0.02
N PHE A 108 -4.34 9.82 -0.97
CA PHE A 108 -4.76 8.67 -1.77
C PHE A 108 -4.89 7.39 -0.97
N ILE A 109 -4.08 7.20 0.07
CA ILE A 109 -4.23 6.03 0.95
C ILE A 109 -5.48 6.20 1.82
N ASP A 110 -5.75 7.42 2.31
CA ASP A 110 -6.98 7.73 3.05
C ASP A 110 -8.23 7.49 2.19
N PHE A 111 -8.17 7.75 0.88
CA PHE A 111 -9.29 7.49 -0.03
C PHE A 111 -9.57 5.99 -0.28
N ILE A 112 -8.55 5.13 -0.15
CA ILE A 112 -8.65 3.72 -0.55
C ILE A 112 -9.04 2.78 0.59
N ILE A 113 -8.63 3.11 1.82
CA ILE A 113 -8.89 2.32 3.03
C ILE A 113 -10.35 2.46 3.44
#